data_AF-A0A1F7I085-F1
#
_entry.id   AF-A0A1F7I085-F1
#
_cell.length_a   1.000
_cell.length_b   1.000
_cell.length_c   1.000
_cell.angle_alpha   90.00
_cell.angle_beta   90.00
_cell.angle_gamma   90.00
#
_symmetry.space_group_name_H-M   'P 1'
#
loop_
_entity.id
_entity.type
_entity.pdbx_description
1 polymer ?
#
loop_
_entity_poly.entity_id
_entity_poly.type
_entity_poly.pdbx_seq_one_letter_code
_entity_poly.pdbx_strand_id
1 'polypeptide(L)'
;MHPRSRDYLDLYFIMQRYNYSLDKLIIDAKAKFDWDIDRITLASQFLRVRDIDESAIVIVPSDKKDMDGFFLKLAKELEKKIFK
;
A
#
# COMPACT_ATOMS: atom_id res chain seq x y z
N MET A 1 13.05 -1.34 7.23
CA MET A 1 13.34 -1.17 5.80
C MET A 1 12.53 0.03 5.31
N HIS A 2 13.13 0.97 4.58
CA HIS A 2 12.40 2.12 4.02
C HIS A 2 11.81 1.71 2.66
N PRO A 3 10.48 1.77 2.45
CA PRO A 3 9.89 1.43 1.17
C PRO A 3 10.33 2.44 0.10
N ARG A 4 10.63 1.95 -1.10
CA ARG A 4 11.00 2.79 -2.26
C ARG A 4 9.73 3.24 -2.97
N SER A 5 9.78 4.34 -3.73
CA SER A 5 8.62 4.82 -4.50
C SER A 5 8.01 3.74 -5.41
N ARG A 6 8.87 2.91 -6.02
CA ARG A 6 8.45 1.78 -6.85
C ARG A 6 7.57 0.78 -6.11
N ASP A 7 7.85 0.52 -4.84
CA ASP A 7 7.12 -0.50 -4.08
C ASP A 7 5.64 -0.10 -3.89
N TYR A 8 5.35 1.21 -3.79
CA TYR A 8 3.98 1.73 -3.75
C TYR A 8 3.27 1.61 -5.09
N LEU A 9 3.95 1.98 -6.19
CA LEU A 9 3.41 1.84 -7.54
C LEU A 9 3.10 0.38 -7.88
N ASP A 10 4.04 -0.51 -7.61
CA ASP A 10 3.86 -1.94 -7.85
C ASP A 10 2.66 -2.47 -7.06
N LEU A 11 2.55 -2.14 -5.77
CA LEU A 11 1.42 -2.55 -4.95
C LEU A 11 0.08 -2.00 -5.47
N TYR A 12 0.03 -0.72 -5.84
CA TYR A 12 -1.16 -0.08 -6.43
C TYR A 12 -1.62 -0.82 -7.69
N PHE A 13 -0.73 -1.03 -8.65
CA PHE A 13 -1.08 -1.69 -9.91
C PHE A 13 -1.41 -3.17 -9.73
N ILE A 14 -0.71 -3.88 -8.85
CA ILE A 14 -0.99 -5.30 -8.56
C ILE A 14 -2.40 -5.44 -7.96
N MET A 15 -2.74 -4.60 -6.98
CA MET A 15 -4.06 -4.65 -6.34
C MET A 15 -5.19 -4.32 -7.33
N GLN A 16 -4.97 -3.37 -8.25
CA GLN A 16 -5.93 -3.06 -9.30
C GLN A 16 -6.07 -4.18 -10.34
N ARG A 17 -4.95 -4.68 -10.87
CA ARG A 17 -4.93 -5.66 -11.95
C ARG A 17 -5.50 -7.01 -11.54
N TYR A 18 -5.20 -7.44 -10.32
CA TYR A 18 -5.59 -8.77 -9.83
C TYR A 18 -6.76 -8.71 -8.82
N ASN A 19 -7.29 -7.52 -8.54
CA ASN A 19 -8.38 -7.29 -7.58
C ASN A 19 -8.10 -7.93 -6.20
N TYR A 20 -6.84 -7.86 -5.75
CA TYR A 20 -6.46 -8.38 -4.45
C TYR A 20 -6.89 -7.44 -3.34
N SER A 21 -7.57 -7.98 -2.33
CA SER A 21 -7.87 -7.24 -1.10
C SER A 21 -6.63 -7.13 -0.22
N LEU A 22 -6.55 -6.05 0.55
CA LEU A 22 -5.47 -5.84 1.50
C LEU A 22 -5.36 -6.98 2.54
N ASP A 23 -6.50 -7.46 3.04
CA ASP A 23 -6.54 -8.58 4.00
C ASP A 23 -5.95 -9.86 3.42
N LYS A 24 -6.27 -10.16 2.16
CA LYS A 24 -5.71 -11.32 1.47
C LYS A 24 -4.19 -11.19 1.38
N LEU A 25 -3.68 -10.03 0.96
CA LEU A 25 -2.24 -9.81 0.84
C LEU A 25 -1.51 -9.91 2.19
N ILE A 26 -2.13 -9.45 3.28
CA ILE A 26 -1.55 -9.59 4.64
C ILE A 26 -1.46 -11.07 5.04
N ILE A 27 -2.52 -11.84 4.82
CA ILE A 27 -2.55 -13.28 5.13
C ILE A 27 -1.53 -14.04 4.27
N ASP A 28 -1.50 -13.75 2.97
CA ASP A 28 -0.57 -14.39 2.03
C ASP A 28 0.89 -14.03 2.36
N ALA A 29 1.16 -12.82 2.83
CA ALA A 29 2.50 -12.42 3.28
C ALA A 29 2.95 -13.22 4.52
N LYS A 30 2.05 -13.43 5.49
CA LYS A 30 2.32 -14.30 6.64
C LYS A 30 2.54 -15.74 6.20
N ALA A 31 1.71 -16.27 5.31
CA ALA A 31 1.84 -17.65 4.83
C ALA A 31 3.14 -17.89 4.02
N LYS A 32 3.54 -16.93 3.18
CA LYS A 32 4.69 -17.08 2.27
C LYS A 32 6.03 -16.76 2.93
N PHE A 33 6.07 -15.74 3.78
CA PHE A 33 7.31 -15.20 4.33
C PHE A 33 7.44 -15.38 5.85
N ASP A 34 6.45 -16.02 6.48
CA ASP A 34 6.27 -16.09 7.95
C ASP A 34 6.27 -14.70 8.63
N TRP A 35 6.02 -13.65 7.85
CA TRP A 35 6.11 -12.28 8.30
C TRP A 35 4.75 -11.81 8.82
N ASP A 36 4.67 -11.49 10.11
CA ASP A 36 3.49 -10.85 10.69
C ASP A 36 3.55 -9.34 10.46
N ILE A 37 2.63 -8.81 9.65
CA ILE A 37 2.63 -7.40 9.30
C ILE A 37 1.91 -6.60 10.39
N ASP A 38 2.67 -5.80 11.13
CA ASP A 38 2.10 -4.84 12.07
C ASP A 38 1.24 -3.79 11.33
N ARG A 39 -0.05 -3.75 11.70
CA ARG A 39 -1.06 -2.95 11.01
C ARG A 39 -0.87 -1.45 11.25
N ILE A 40 -0.34 -1.06 12.41
CA ILE A 40 -0.08 0.36 12.75
C ILE A 40 1.06 0.86 11.86
N THR A 41 2.15 0.12 11.81
CA THR A 41 3.29 0.43 10.95
C THR A 41 2.86 0.44 9.48
N LEU A 42 2.06 -0.52 9.03
CA LEU A 42 1.55 -0.56 7.65
C LEU A 42 0.71 0.68 7.30
N ALA A 43 -0.22 1.08 8.18
CA ALA A 43 -1.02 2.28 8.01
C ALA A 43 -0.14 3.54 7.91
N SER A 44 0.90 3.65 8.74
CA SER A 44 1.87 4.75 8.65
C SER A 44 2.58 4.79 7.30
N GLN A 45 2.97 3.64 6.73
CA GLN A 45 3.60 3.61 5.40
C GLN A 45 2.62 4.04 4.31
N PHE A 46 1.35 3.64 4.39
CA PHE A 46 0.34 4.09 3.43
C PHE A 46 0.11 5.60 3.45
N LEU A 47 0.21 6.24 4.62
CA LEU A 47 0.11 7.70 4.71
C LEU A 47 1.31 8.42 4.08
N ARG A 48 2.50 7.79 4.12
CA ARG A 48 3.75 8.36 3.57
C ARG A 48 3.79 8.41 2.05
N VAL A 49 2.85 7.77 1.33
CA VAL A 49 2.84 7.78 -0.14
C VAL A 49 2.84 9.20 -0.73
N ARG A 50 2.24 10.15 -0.01
CA ARG A 50 2.15 11.56 -0.40
C ARG A 50 3.49 12.28 -0.40
N ASP A 51 4.42 11.80 0.43
CA ASP A 51 5.73 12.41 0.62
C ASP A 51 6.76 11.91 -0.41
N ILE A 52 6.33 11.02 -1.31
CA ILE A 52 7.20 10.34 -2.25
C ILE A 52 7.18 11.02 -3.61
N ASP A 53 8.38 11.24 -4.14
CA ASP A 53 8.57 11.63 -5.53
C ASP A 53 8.62 10.39 -6.43
N GLU A 54 7.71 10.37 -7.41
CA GLU A 54 7.50 9.28 -8.36
C GLU A 54 7.95 9.68 -9.77
N SER A 55 8.32 10.96 -9.97
CA SER A 55 8.64 11.54 -11.27
C SER A 55 9.79 10.83 -12.00
N ALA A 56 10.68 10.17 -11.26
CA ALA A 56 11.81 9.41 -11.80
C ALA A 56 11.48 7.96 -12.21
N ILE A 57 10.30 7.43 -11.87
CA ILE A 57 9.99 5.98 -11.98
C ILE A 57 8.76 5.71 -12.85
N VAL A 58 7.82 6.66 -12.94
CA VAL A 58 6.52 6.46 -13.59
C VAL A 58 6.66 6.44 -15.12
N ILE A 59 6.62 5.23 -15.69
CA ILE A 59 6.55 4.98 -17.15
C ILE A 59 5.09 4.93 -17.63
N VAL A 60 4.14 4.68 -16.72
CA VAL A 60 2.70 4.54 -17.02
C VAL A 60 1.98 5.82 -16.60
N PRO A 61 1.13 6.43 -17.44
CA PRO A 61 0.31 7.57 -17.01
C PRO A 61 -0.63 7.14 -15.88
N SER A 62 -0.31 7.53 -14.65
CA SER A 62 -1.18 7.39 -13.49
C SER A 62 -1.31 8.73 -12.80
N ASP A 63 -2.53 9.14 -12.48
CA ASP A 63 -2.75 10.36 -11.70
C ASP A 63 -2.30 10.09 -10.26
N LYS A 64 -1.30 10.86 -9.78
CA LYS A 64 -0.81 10.79 -8.40
C LYS A 64 -1.95 10.92 -7.40
N LYS A 65 -2.98 11.72 -7.70
CA LYS A 65 -4.15 11.88 -6.83
C LYS A 65 -4.93 10.59 -6.64
N ASP A 66 -5.06 9.77 -7.68
CA ASP A 66 -5.77 8.49 -7.60
C ASP A 66 -5.02 7.51 -6.72
N MET A 67 -3.68 7.48 -6.84
CA MET A 67 -2.85 6.63 -6.00
C MET A 67 -2.85 7.09 -4.53
N ASP A 68 -2.67 8.39 -4.28
CA ASP A 68 -2.75 8.97 -2.93
C ASP A 68 -4.11 8.69 -2.28
N GLY A 69 -5.20 8.83 -3.05
CA GLY A 69 -6.56 8.52 -2.62
C GLY A 69 -6.76 7.05 -2.30
N PHE A 70 -6.18 6.16 -3.10
CA PHE A 70 -6.22 4.71 -2.88
C PHE A 70 -5.54 4.32 -1.57
N PHE A 71 -4.30 4.75 -1.35
CA PHE A 71 -3.57 4.40 -0.12
C PHE A 71 -4.18 5.05 1.12
N LEU A 72 -4.72 6.28 1.00
CA LEU A 72 -5.48 6.89 2.09
C LEU A 72 -6.70 6.04 2.47
N LYS A 73 -7.41 5.49 1.48
CA LYS A 73 -8.55 4.60 1.73
C LYS A 73 -8.11 3.33 2.46
N LEU A 74 -7.00 2.72 2.04
CA LEU A 74 -6.44 1.55 2.73
C LEU A 74 -6.04 1.85 4.18
N ALA A 75 -5.43 3.01 4.43
CA ALA A 75 -5.10 3.44 5.80
C ALA A 75 -6.35 3.58 6.68
N LYS A 76 -7.44 4.17 6.16
CA LYS A 76 -8.73 4.28 6.87
C LYS A 76 -9.39 2.92 7.11
N GLU A 77 -9.23 1.97 6.20
CA GLU A 77 -9.73 0.61 6.40
C GLU A 77 -8.97 -0.12 7.52
N LEU A 78 -7.66 0.13 7.66
CA LEU A 78 -6.85 -0.40 8.75
C LEU A 78 -7.20 0.25 10.09
N GLU A 79 -7.44 1.56 10.14
CA GLU A 79 -7.83 2.30 11.34
C GLU A 79 -9.02 1.63 12.05
N LYS A 80 -10.08 1.29 11.29
CA LYS A 80 -11.27 0.59 11.79
C LYS A 80 -11.00 -0.79 12.38
N LYS A 81 -9.88 -1.42 12.03
CA LYS A 81 -9.46 -2.74 12.50
C LYS A 81 -8.49 -2.66 13.68
N ILE A 82 -7.87 -1.51 13.89
CA ILE A 82 -6.92 -1.25 14.99
C ILE A 82 -7.69 -0.78 16.24
N PHE A 83 -8.60 0.18 16.08
CA PHE A 83 -9.34 0.79 17.20
C PHE A 83 -10.74 0.21 17.41
N LYS A 84 -10.95 -1.05 16.99
CA LYS A 84 -12.25 -1.71 17.09
C LYS A 84 -12.52 -2.25 18.49
#